data_AF-A0A7Y8GV33-F1
#
_entry.id   AF-A0A7Y8GV33-F1
#
_cell.length_a   1.000
_cell.length_b   1.000
_cell.length_c   1.000
_cell.angle_alpha   90.00
_cell.angle_beta   90.00
_cell.angle_gamma   90.00
#
_symmetry.space_group_name_H-M   'P 1'
#
loop_
_entity.id
_entity.type
_entity.pdbx_description
1 polymer ?
#
loop_
_entity_poly.entity_id
_entity_poly.type
_entity_poly.pdbx_seq_one_letter_code
_entity_poly.pdbx_strand_id
1 'polypeptide(L)'
;MTCEACTTASHNPATGRFHADCPECKARALAQGRELFESKRAGIKSPEYAKALSQVFGEGNEEAGHARVREWAKKIRQHQKGTTT
;
A
#
# COMPACT_ATOMS: atom_id res chain seq x y z
N MET A 1 0.27 -10.95 -13.51
CA MET A 1 -0.08 -10.92 -12.07
C MET A 1 -0.04 -12.37 -11.58
N THR A 2 1.08 -12.80 -10.99
CA THR A 2 1.36 -14.22 -10.65
C THR A 2 1.54 -14.44 -9.14
N CYS A 3 1.38 -13.41 -8.31
CA CYS A 3 1.58 -13.51 -6.87
C CYS A 3 0.30 -13.99 -6.18
N GLU A 4 0.37 -15.13 -5.48
CA GLU A 4 -0.75 -15.67 -4.70
C GLU A 4 -1.28 -14.70 -3.63
N ALA A 5 -0.38 -13.91 -3.03
CA ALA A 5 -0.76 -12.90 -2.05
C ALA A 5 -1.58 -11.77 -2.70
N CYS A 6 -1.27 -11.38 -3.94
CA CYS A 6 -2.07 -10.43 -4.72
C CYS A 6 -3.41 -11.04 -5.14
N THR A 7 -3.44 -12.32 -5.51
CA THR A 7 -4.70 -13.03 -5.78
C THR A 7 -5.57 -13.09 -4.53
N THR A 8 -5.00 -13.40 -3.37
CA THR A 8 -5.76 -13.36 -2.10
C THR A 8 -6.26 -11.94 -1.82
N ALA A 9 -5.42 -10.93 -2.09
CA ALA A 9 -5.75 -9.53 -1.87
C ALA A 9 -6.81 -8.96 -2.82
N SER A 10 -7.09 -9.60 -3.97
CA SER A 10 -8.19 -9.18 -4.86
C SER A 10 -9.55 -9.47 -4.23
N HIS A 11 -9.66 -10.54 -3.44
CA HIS A 11 -10.88 -10.93 -2.73
C HIS A 11 -10.94 -10.35 -1.32
N ASN A 12 -9.80 -10.32 -0.61
CA ASN A 12 -9.67 -9.72 0.71
C ASN A 12 -8.47 -8.75 0.73
N PRO A 13 -8.67 -7.46 0.40
CA PRO A 13 -7.61 -6.46 0.38
C PRO A 13 -6.87 -6.29 1.72
N ALA A 14 -7.54 -6.60 2.84
CA ALA A 14 -6.99 -6.52 4.20
C ALA A 14 -6.26 -7.81 4.64
N THR A 15 -6.04 -8.78 3.74
CA THR A 15 -5.30 -10.01 4.08
C THR A 15 -3.88 -9.73 4.57
N GLY A 16 -3.44 -10.45 5.60
CA GLY A 16 -2.07 -10.40 6.13
C GLY A 16 -1.04 -11.18 5.30
N ARG A 17 -1.44 -11.83 4.20
CA ARG A 17 -0.52 -12.57 3.33
C ARG A 17 0.24 -11.59 2.42
N PHE A 18 1.56 -11.56 2.46
CA PHE A 18 2.40 -10.72 1.60
C PHE A 18 3.55 -11.52 0.99
N HIS A 19 4.09 -11.06 -0.13
CA HIS A 19 5.31 -11.60 -0.72
C HIS A 19 6.37 -10.50 -0.82
N ALA A 20 7.56 -10.75 -0.28
CA ALA A 20 8.63 -9.75 -0.19
C ALA A 20 9.04 -9.23 -1.57
N ASP A 21 9.19 -10.11 -2.57
CA ASP A 21 9.61 -9.71 -3.93
C ASP A 21 8.51 -9.13 -4.82
N CYS A 22 7.27 -9.03 -4.32
CA CYS A 22 6.16 -8.55 -5.14
C CYS A 22 5.95 -7.03 -4.94
N PRO A 23 6.08 -6.20 -5.99
CA PRO A 23 5.92 -4.74 -5.87
C PRO A 23 4.51 -4.35 -5.43
N GLU A 24 3.48 -5.09 -5.84
CA GLU A 24 2.10 -4.90 -5.41
C GLU A 24 1.91 -5.25 -3.92
N CYS A 25 2.58 -6.29 -3.42
CA CYS A 25 2.56 -6.61 -1.99
C CYS A 25 3.28 -5.55 -1.16
N LYS A 26 4.43 -5.06 -1.62
CA LYS A 26 5.13 -3.93 -0.98
C LYS A 26 4.27 -2.66 -0.97
N ALA A 27 3.60 -2.35 -2.09
CA ALA A 27 2.66 -1.23 -2.17
C ALA A 27 1.53 -1.35 -1.14
N ARG A 28 0.97 -2.55 -1.01
CA ARG A 28 -0.11 -2.83 -0.06
C ARG A 28 0.35 -2.81 1.38
N ALA A 29 1.57 -3.25 1.66
CA ALA A 29 2.18 -3.13 2.98
C ALA A 29 2.31 -1.65 3.38
N LEU A 30 2.86 -0.79 2.49
CA LEU A 30 2.91 0.66 2.72
C LEU A 30 1.52 1.30 2.84
N ALA A 31 0.52 0.75 2.16
CA ALA A 31 -0.86 1.23 2.24
C ALA A 31 -1.51 1.04 3.62
N GLN A 32 -1.06 0.03 4.38
CA GLN A 32 -1.48 -0.26 5.75
C GLN A 32 -0.47 0.24 6.79
N GLY A 33 0.72 0.66 6.36
CA GLY A 33 1.82 1.09 7.21
C GLY A 33 1.60 2.44 7.89
N ARG A 34 2.43 2.69 8.90
CA ARG A 34 2.40 3.91 9.71
C ARG A 34 2.85 5.12 8.90
N GLU A 35 3.75 4.93 7.94
CA GLU A 35 4.32 6.00 7.11
C GLU A 35 3.25 6.71 6.28
N LEU A 36 2.33 5.95 5.66
CA LEU A 36 1.20 6.54 4.95
C LEU A 36 0.18 7.19 5.90
N PHE A 37 -0.01 6.61 7.09
CA PHE A 37 -0.91 7.18 8.11
C PHE A 37 -0.41 8.54 8.58
N GLU A 38 0.86 8.64 8.94
CA GLU A 38 1.49 9.89 9.37
C GLU A 38 1.52 10.91 8.22
N SER A 39 1.81 10.49 6.99
CA SER A 39 1.74 11.37 5.81
C SER A 39 0.32 11.91 5.58
N LYS A 40 -0.72 11.07 5.73
CA LYS A 40 -2.12 11.51 5.64
C LYS A 40 -2.51 12.44 6.77
N ARG A 41 -2.02 12.19 7.99
CA ARG A 41 -2.30 13.00 9.18
C ARG A 41 -1.64 14.38 9.09
N ALA A 42 -0.42 14.43 8.57
CA ALA A 42 0.32 15.67 8.38
C ALA A 42 -0.11 16.45 7.12
N GLY A 43 -0.85 15.83 6.20
CA GLY A 43 -1.26 16.43 4.92
C GLY A 43 -0.11 16.61 3.92
N ILE A 44 1.09 16.14 4.25
CA ILE A 44 2.31 16.25 3.45
C ILE A 44 2.95 14.87 3.24
N LYS A 45 3.69 14.69 2.14
CA LYS A 45 4.53 13.50 1.95
C LYS A 45 5.70 13.58 2.94
N SER A 46 5.63 12.85 4.04
CA SER A 46 6.72 12.81 5.02
C SER A 46 8.00 12.26 4.39
N PRO A 47 9.19 12.73 4.79
CA PRO A 47 10.46 12.25 4.24
C PRO A 47 10.64 10.74 4.45
N GLU A 48 10.15 10.18 5.56
CA GLU A 48 10.14 8.73 5.82
C GLU A 48 9.30 7.97 4.79
N TYR A 49 8.15 8.52 4.41
CA TYR A 49 7.26 7.91 3.43
C TYR A 49 7.85 8.02 2.01
N ALA A 50 8.46 9.15 1.65
CA ALA A 50 9.20 9.29 0.39
C ALA A 50 10.37 8.30 0.30
N LYS A 51 11.14 8.14 1.39
CA LYS A 51 12.21 7.13 1.47
C LYS A 51 11.67 5.73 1.28
N ALA A 52 10.57 5.37 1.96
CA ALA A 52 9.94 4.06 1.81
C ALA A 52 9.47 3.81 0.37
N LEU A 53 8.92 4.83 -0.31
CA LEU A 53 8.54 4.74 -1.72
C LEU A 53 9.75 4.50 -2.63
N SER A 54 10.84 5.26 -2.45
CA SER A 54 12.07 5.08 -3.21
C SER A 54 12.69 3.69 -2.98
N GLN A 55 12.69 3.19 -1.75
CA GLN A 55 13.18 1.83 -1.43
C GLN A 55 12.34 0.71 -2.07
N VAL A 56 11.03 0.91 -2.22
CA VAL A 56 10.11 -0.11 -2.75
C VAL A 56 10.04 -0.09 -4.28
N PHE A 57 9.99 1.10 -4.88
CA PHE A 57 9.72 1.29 -6.30
C PHE A 57 10.94 1.73 -7.10
N GLY A 58 12.04 2.07 -6.44
CA GLY A 58 13.22 2.68 -7.04
C GLY A 58 13.12 4.20 -7.08
N GLU A 59 14.28 4.84 -7.10
CA GLU A 59 14.40 6.29 -7.25
C GLU A 59 13.82 6.74 -8.61
N GLY A 60 13.08 7.86 -8.61
CA GLY A 60 12.37 8.37 -9.78
C GLY A 60 10.99 7.73 -10.02
N ASN A 61 10.62 6.70 -9.25
CA ASN A 61 9.32 6.04 -9.35
C ASN A 61 8.42 6.30 -8.13
N GLU A 62 8.76 7.25 -7.25
CA GLU A 62 8.01 7.49 -6.02
C GLU A 62 6.56 7.94 -6.29
N GLU A 63 6.31 8.70 -7.36
CA GLU A 63 4.95 9.14 -7.70
C GLU A 63 4.06 7.99 -8.18
N ALA A 64 4.58 7.14 -9.06
CA ALA A 64 3.89 5.93 -9.52
C ALA A 64 3.65 4.96 -8.35
N GLY A 65 4.66 4.81 -7.48
CA GLY A 65 4.54 4.06 -6.23
C GLY A 65 3.47 4.63 -5.29
N HIS A 66 3.46 5.95 -5.11
CA HIS A 66 2.48 6.64 -4.29
C HIS A 66 1.05 6.43 -4.80
N ALA A 67 0.84 6.51 -6.11
CA ALA A 67 -0.46 6.24 -6.72
C ALA A 67 -0.94 4.82 -6.40
N ARG A 68 -0.08 3.80 -6.59
CA ARG A 68 -0.39 2.40 -6.26
C ARG A 68 -0.72 2.20 -4.78
N VAL A 69 0.07 2.81 -3.89
CA VAL A 69 -0.16 2.76 -2.44
C VAL A 69 -1.51 3.39 -2.09
N ARG A 70 -1.90 4.50 -2.73
CA ARG A 70 -3.22 5.13 -2.52
C ARG A 70 -4.37 4.26 -3.03
N GLU A 71 -4.22 3.60 -4.17
CA GLU A 71 -5.23 2.67 -4.68
C GLU A 71 -5.47 1.51 -3.73
N TRP A 72 -4.40 0.89 -3.23
CA TRP A 72 -4.51 -0.16 -2.22
C TRP A 72 -5.15 0.35 -0.92
N ALA A 73 -4.74 1.53 -0.43
CA ALA A 73 -5.32 2.12 0.77
C ALA A 73 -6.83 2.41 0.61
N LYS A 74 -7.28 2.78 -0.60
CA LYS A 74 -8.70 2.95 -0.91
C LYS A 74 -9.44 1.62 -0.87
N LYS A 75 -8.93 0.57 -1.53
CA LYS A 75 -9.51 -0.78 -1.53
C LYS A 75 -9.63 -1.35 -0.12
N ILE A 76 -8.59 -1.22 0.70
CA ILE A 76 -8.58 -1.67 2.09
C ILE A 76 -9.62 -0.92 2.93
N ARG A 77 -9.68 0.41 2.84
CA ARG A 77 -10.69 1.20 3.58
C ARG A 77 -12.11 0.86 3.15
N GLN A 78 -12.36 0.66 1.85
CA GLN A 78 -13.68 0.27 1.35
C GLN A 78 -14.08 -1.11 1.89
N HIS A 79 -13.16 -2.06 1.89
CA HIS A 79 -13.39 -3.39 2.46
C HIS A 79 -13.74 -3.29 3.96
N GLN A 80 -12.94 -2.58 4.76
CA GLN A 80 -13.16 -2.42 6.21
C GLN A 80 -14.48 -1.73 6.54
N LYS A 81 -14.89 -0.73 5.76
CA LYS A 81 -16.19 -0.06 5.94
C LYS A 81 -17.38 -0.96 5.63
N GLY A 82 -17.24 -1.87 4.65
CA GLY A 82 -18.30 -2.81 4.27
C GLY A 82 -18.46 -4.01 5.21
N THR A 83 -17.47 -4.31 6.05
CA THR A 83 -17.54 -5.39 7.06
C THR A 83 -18.22 -4.95 8.37
N THR A 84 -18.64 -3.69 8.48
CA THR A 84 -19.31 -3.14 9.67
C THR A 84 -20.83 -3.12 9.46
N THR A 85 -21.46 -4.29 9.30
CA THR A 85 -22.92 -4.45 9.26
C THR A 85 -23.30 -5.73 9.97
#